data_AF-A0A183MR61-F1
#
_entry.id   AF-A0A183MR61-F1
#
_cell.length_a   1.000
_cell.length_b   1.000
_cell.length_c   1.000
_cell.angle_alpha   90.00
_cell.angle_beta   90.00
_cell.angle_gamma   90.00
#
_symmetry.space_group_name_H-M   'P 1'
#
loop_
_entity.id
_entity.type
_entity.pdbx_description
1 polymer ?
#
loop_
_entity_poly.entity_id
_entity_poly.type
_entity_poly.pdbx_seq_one_letter_code
_entity_poly.pdbx_strand_id
1 'polypeptide(L)'
;MREGISQRIFDDGLLRQLFLSKLPQQVKTVLVPFQNNAIDELATSADRIKKTFRTFNANVSSVKKKRQTTREDVMELSRTLTRYLRICLHRKR
;
A
#
# COMPACT_ATOMS: atom_id res chain seq x y z
N MET A 1 30.93 -3.96 41.21
CA MET A 1 29.59 -4.28 40.66
C MET A 1 29.34 -3.29 39.53
N ARG A 2 28.94 -3.80 38.35
CA ARG A 2 28.54 -3.07 37.13
C ARG A 2 29.68 -2.77 36.12
N GLU A 3 30.02 -3.74 35.28
CA GLU A 3 30.74 -3.60 33.99
C GLU A 3 30.85 -5.01 33.39
N GLY A 4 30.69 -5.28 32.10
CA GLY A 4 30.09 -4.53 31.02
C GLY A 4 29.38 -5.56 30.16
N ILE A 5 28.17 -5.23 29.71
CA ILE A 5 27.59 -5.92 28.57
C ILE A 5 28.55 -5.59 27.43
N SER A 6 29.45 -6.52 27.13
CA SER A 6 30.45 -6.38 26.09
C SER A 6 29.74 -5.81 24.88
N GLN A 7 30.13 -4.60 24.52
CA GLN A 7 29.79 -3.92 23.29
C GLN A 7 30.35 -4.80 22.19
N ARG A 8 29.61 -5.86 21.85
CA ARG A 8 29.95 -6.81 20.81
C ARG A 8 29.84 -5.97 19.55
N ILE A 9 30.98 -5.50 19.07
CA ILE A 9 31.11 -4.72 17.84
C ILE A 9 30.64 -5.66 16.74
N PHE A 10 29.33 -5.70 16.53
CA PHE A 10 28.76 -6.32 15.35
C PHE A 10 29.18 -5.43 14.19
N ASP A 11 29.75 -6.05 13.16
CA ASP A 11 30.04 -5.34 11.93
C ASP A 11 28.74 -4.71 11.41
N ASP A 12 28.71 -3.38 11.33
CA ASP A 12 27.58 -2.62 10.79
C ASP A 12 27.24 -3.10 9.37
N GLY A 13 28.24 -3.54 8.60
CA GLY A 13 28.03 -4.17 7.29
C GLY A 13 27.17 -5.43 7.38
N LEU A 14 27.47 -6.33 8.33
CA LEU A 14 26.70 -7.55 8.58
C LEU A 14 25.29 -7.26 9.10
N LEU A 15 25.15 -6.34 10.06
CA LEU A 15 23.84 -5.96 10.60
C LEU A 15 22.94 -5.39 9.51
N ARG A 16 23.52 -4.56 8.65
CA ARG A 16 22.84 -3.95 7.52
C ARG A 16 22.43 -4.97 6.45
N GLN A 17 23.32 -5.91 6.12
CA GLN A 17 22.99 -7.00 5.22
C GLN A 17 21.87 -7.88 5.78
N LEU A 18 21.93 -8.21 7.07
CA LEU A 18 20.90 -8.98 7.76
C LEU A 18 19.57 -8.22 7.76
N PHE A 19 19.60 -6.92 8.07
CA PHE A 19 18.43 -6.05 8.05
C PHE A 19 17.75 -6.05 6.67
N LEU A 20 18.52 -5.78 5.61
CA LEU A 20 18.02 -5.82 4.24
C LEU A 20 17.53 -7.20 3.82
N SER A 21 18.14 -8.29 4.30
CA SER A 21 17.71 -9.66 3.97
C SER A 21 16.29 -9.96 4.48
N LYS A 22 15.89 -9.39 5.62
CA LYS A 22 14.60 -9.65 6.29
C LYS A 22 13.45 -8.77 5.80
N LEU A 23 13.72 -7.74 5.02
CA LEU A 23 12.69 -6.84 4.52
C LEU A 23 11.88 -7.45 3.36
N PRO A 24 10.64 -7.01 3.12
CA PRO A 24 9.90 -7.35 1.90
C PRO A 24 10.58 -6.79 0.65
N GLN A 25 10.47 -7.48 -0.49
CA GLN A 25 11.13 -7.10 -1.74
C GLN A 25 10.84 -5.64 -2.16
N GLN A 26 9.59 -5.19 -2.01
CA GLN A 26 9.15 -3.84 -2.34
C GLN A 26 9.85 -2.77 -1.49
N VAL A 27 10.10 -3.07 -0.21
CA VAL A 27 10.81 -2.17 0.70
C VAL A 27 12.30 -2.19 0.38
N LYS A 28 12.87 -3.38 0.10
CA LYS A 28 14.28 -3.52 -0.30
C LYS A 28 14.60 -2.68 -1.53
N THR A 29 13.79 -2.77 -2.59
CA THR A 29 14.02 -2.04 -3.84
C THR A 29 14.03 -0.53 -3.65
N VAL A 30 13.15 -0.02 -2.79
CA VAL A 30 13.08 1.42 -2.48
C VAL A 30 14.24 1.85 -1.56
N LEU A 31 14.78 0.93 -0.76
CA LEU A 31 15.90 1.19 0.14
C LEU A 31 17.29 1.01 -0.51
N VAL A 32 17.38 0.49 -1.74
CA VAL A 32 18.68 0.33 -2.47
C VAL A 32 19.50 1.64 -2.54
N PRO A 33 18.91 2.83 -2.76
CA PRO A 33 19.66 4.08 -2.79
C PRO A 33 20.15 4.53 -1.40
N PHE A 34 19.40 4.20 -0.35
CA PHE A 34 19.69 4.58 1.04
C PHE A 34 20.68 3.62 1.70
N GLN A 35 21.30 2.76 0.90
CA GLN A 35 22.16 1.74 1.42
C GLN A 35 23.41 2.35 2.10
N ASN A 36 23.89 3.51 1.69
CA ASN A 36 25.09 4.07 2.32
C ASN A 36 24.81 4.79 3.65
N ASN A 37 23.56 4.84 4.10
CA ASN A 37 23.17 5.51 5.33
C ASN A 37 23.41 4.63 6.56
N ALA A 38 23.42 5.27 7.73
CA ALA A 38 23.49 4.58 9.01
C ALA A 38 22.28 3.64 9.20
N ILE A 39 22.46 2.60 10.02
CA ILE A 39 21.43 1.55 10.24
C ILE A 39 20.13 2.11 10.82
N ASP A 40 20.22 3.08 11.73
CA ASP A 40 19.08 3.75 12.34
C ASP A 40 18.27 4.57 11.33
N GLU A 41 18.95 5.25 10.41
CA GLU A 41 18.32 5.97 9.30
C GLU A 41 17.66 5.00 8.31
N LEU A 42 18.32 3.88 8.02
CA LEU A 42 17.80 2.84 7.14
C LEU A 42 16.54 2.19 7.74
N ALA A 43 16.55 1.95 9.04
CA ALA A 43 15.39 1.46 9.78
C ALA A 43 14.22 2.46 9.77
N THR A 44 14.52 3.73 10.02
CA THR A 44 13.53 4.83 9.96
C THR A 44 12.91 4.95 8.57
N SER A 45 13.73 4.83 7.52
CA SER A 45 13.28 4.84 6.14
C SER A 45 12.39 3.64 5.82
N ALA A 46 12.77 2.43 6.28
CA ALA A 46 11.97 1.23 6.11
C ALA A 46 10.57 1.36 6.74
N ASP A 47 10.50 1.89 7.96
CA ASP A 47 9.25 2.10 8.68
C ASP A 47 8.37 3.15 8.00
N ARG A 48 8.97 4.25 7.53
CA ARG A 48 8.26 5.26 6.73
C ARG A 48 7.68 4.67 5.46
N ILE A 49 8.45 3.90 4.70
CA ILE A 49 8.00 3.25 3.47
C ILE A 49 6.83 2.30 3.77
N LYS A 50 6.97 1.44 4.79
CA LYS A 50 5.92 0.51 5.21
C LYS A 50 4.64 1.24 5.60
N LYS A 51 4.75 2.37 6.32
CA LYS A 51 3.61 3.22 6.69
C LYS A 51 2.94 3.82 5.45
N THR A 52 3.71 4.32 4.49
CA THR A 52 3.19 4.87 3.22
C THR A 52 2.46 3.81 2.39
N PHE A 53 2.97 2.58 2.31
CA PHE A 53 2.26 1.51 1.60
C PHE A 53 0.96 1.11 2.31
N ARG A 54 0.93 1.10 3.64
CA ARG A 54 -0.29 0.82 4.40
C ARG A 54 -1.37 1.89 4.13
N THR A 55 -1.01 3.17 4.14
CA THR A 55 -1.96 4.25 3.86
C THR A 55 -2.39 4.25 2.40
N PHE A 56 -1.48 3.98 1.46
CA PHE A 56 -1.80 3.84 0.05
C PHE A 56 -2.81 2.71 -0.20
N ASN A 57 -2.58 1.52 0.36
CA ASN A 57 -3.50 0.38 0.20
C ASN A 57 -4.88 0.66 0.80
N ALA A 58 -4.96 1.37 1.93
CA ALA A 58 -6.22 1.79 2.53
C ALA A 58 -6.97 2.83 1.66
N ASN A 59 -6.25 3.75 1.04
CA ASN A 59 -6.85 4.71 0.12
C ASN A 59 -7.33 4.04 -1.17
N VAL A 60 -6.56 3.09 -1.72
CA VAL A 60 -6.94 2.32 -2.91
C VAL A 60 -8.17 1.45 -2.64
N SER A 61 -8.31 0.85 -1.45
CA SER A 61 -9.52 0.10 -1.10
C SER A 61 -10.76 1.01 -0.96
N SER A 62 -10.60 2.21 -0.40
CA SER A 62 -11.64 3.24 -0.36
C SER A 62 -12.09 3.69 -1.75
N VAL A 63 -11.13 3.93 -2.66
CA VAL A 63 -11.41 4.32 -4.06
C VAL A 63 -12.12 3.18 -4.80
N LYS A 64 -11.69 1.92 -4.62
CA LYS A 64 -12.38 0.77 -5.22
C LYS A 64 -13.84 0.66 -4.78
N LYS A 65 -14.13 0.90 -3.50
CA LYS A 65 -15.50 0.88 -2.97
C LYS A 65 -16.37 1.96 -3.58
N LYS A 66 -15.86 3.20 -3.72
CA LYS A 66 -16.59 4.29 -4.39
C LYS A 66 -16.84 4.02 -5.89
N ARG A 67 -15.89 3.40 -6.59
CA ARG A 67 -16.08 3.01 -7.98
C ARG A 67 -17.14 1.92 -8.14
N GLN A 68 -17.21 1.00 -7.19
CA GLN A 68 -18.21 -0.05 -7.19
C GLN A 68 -19.63 0.52 -7.03
N THR A 69 -19.84 1.47 -6.10
CA THR A 69 -21.13 2.14 -5.95
C THR A 69 -21.52 2.93 -7.20
N THR A 70 -20.59 3.70 -7.79
CA THR A 70 -20.86 4.43 -9.04
C THR A 70 -21.22 3.50 -10.21
N ARG A 71 -20.63 2.29 -10.27
CA ARG A 71 -20.98 1.29 -11.29
C ARG A 71 -22.39 0.74 -11.09
N GLU A 72 -22.79 0.52 -9.84
CA GLU A 72 -24.13 0.04 -9.48
C GLU A 72 -25.20 1.09 -9.82
N ASP A 73 -24.96 2.36 -9.47
CA ASP A 73 -25.85 3.48 -9.79
C ASP A 73 -26.09 3.62 -11.31
N VAL A 74 -25.02 3.52 -12.12
CA VAL A 74 -25.11 3.56 -13.58
C VAL A 74 -25.89 2.37 -14.15
N MET A 75 -25.71 1.17 -13.60
CA MET A 75 -26.50 0.00 -13.99
C MET A 75 -27.99 0.17 -13.64
N GLU A 76 -28.31 0.77 -12.51
CA GLU A 76 -29.70 1.02 -12.12
C GLU A 76 -30.38 2.06 -13.03
N LEU A 77 -29.68 3.14 -13.36
CA LEU A 77 -30.15 4.14 -14.33
C LEU A 77 -30.41 3.52 -15.70
N SER A 78 -29.47 2.73 -16.22
CA SER A 78 -29.63 2.06 -17.53
C SER A 78 -30.82 1.08 -17.55
N ARG A 79 -31.04 0.32 -16.47
CA ARG A 79 -32.22 -0.56 -16.32
C ARG A 79 -33.52 0.25 -16.32
N THR A 80 -33.53 1.37 -15.58
CA THR A 80 -34.70 2.25 -15.48
C THR A 80 -35.04 2.88 -16.83
N LEU A 81 -34.05 3.41 -17.55
CA LEU A 81 -34.23 3.97 -18.89
C LEU A 81 -34.74 2.90 -19.87
N THR A 82 -34.18 1.70 -19.84
CA THR A 82 -34.64 0.59 -20.69
C THR A 82 -36.11 0.23 -20.41
N ARG A 83 -36.52 0.22 -19.14
CA ARG A 83 -37.90 -0.03 -18.74
C ARG A 83 -38.84 1.08 -19.21
N TYR A 84 -38.44 2.34 -19.05
CA TYR A 84 -39.20 3.49 -19.52
C TYR A 84 -39.40 3.44 -21.04
N LEU A 85 -38.32 3.24 -21.80
CA LEU A 85 -38.36 3.13 -23.25
C LEU A 85 -39.29 1.99 -23.71
N ARG A 86 -39.26 0.84 -23.05
CA ARG A 86 -40.16 -0.29 -23.36
C ARG A 86 -41.63 0.07 -23.16
N ILE A 87 -41.97 0.84 -22.12
CA ILE A 87 -43.33 1.33 -21.88
C ILE A 87 -43.74 2.36 -22.94
N CYS A 88 -42.84 3.29 -23.27
CA CYS A 88 -43.09 4.30 -24.32
C CYS A 88 -43.29 3.67 -25.70
N LEU A 89 -42.55 2.60 -26.02
CA LEU A 89 -42.70 1.85 -27.26
C LEU A 89 -44.02 1.07 -27.32
N HIS A 90 -44.47 0.51 -26.20
CA HIS A 90 -45.77 -0.17 -26.13
C HIS A 90 -46.98 0.78 -26.19
N ARG A 91 -46.85 2.01 -25.68
CA ARG A 91 -47.91 3.03 -25.77
C ARG A 91 -48.06 3.66 -27.15
N LYS A 92 -47.05 3.53 -28.02
CA LYS A 92 -47.06 4.06 -29.39
C LYS A 92 -47.46 3.01 -30.45
N ARG A 93 -47.79 1.78 -30.02
CA ARG A 93 -48.24 0.69 -30.89
C ARG A 93 -49.74 0.50 -30.72
#